data_AF-A0A533SHY6-F1
#
_entry.id   AF-A0A533SHY6-F1
#
_cell.length_a   1.000
_cell.length_b   1.000
_cell.length_c   1.000
_cell.angle_alpha   90.00
_cell.angle_beta   90.00
_cell.angle_gamma   90.00
#
_symmetry.space_group_name_H-M   'P 1'
#
loop_
_entity.id
_entity.type
_entity.pdbx_description
1 polymer ?
#
loop_
_entity_poly.entity_id
_entity_poly.type
_entity_poly.pdbx_seq_one_letter_code
_entity_poly.pdbx_strand_id
1 'polypeptide(L)'
;LVNLGGGVYGMARTSDPTKILLDVGTGIVVEKTVEGSLELINKRLEDLEKARASLESQLSNILTRLDRSRGKLSDLSSSAKETGRK
;
A
#
# COMPACT_ATOMS: atom_id res chain seq x y z
N LEU A 1 27.53 16.01 -1.83
CA LEU A 1 28.09 14.84 -1.11
C LEU A 1 27.19 13.65 -1.37
N VAL A 2 27.75 12.48 -1.65
CA VAL A 2 26.99 11.23 -1.81
C VAL A 2 27.21 10.39 -0.56
N ASN A 3 26.13 9.92 0.08
CA ASN A 3 26.23 9.05 1.25
C ASN A 3 26.63 7.63 0.79
N LEU A 4 27.73 7.11 1.33
CA LEU A 4 28.25 5.77 1.02
C LEU A 4 27.95 4.75 2.12
N GLY A 5 27.28 5.17 3.20
CA GLY A 5 26.97 4.35 4.39
C GLY A 5 27.90 4.62 5.57
N GLY A 6 27.46 4.23 6.78
CA GLY A 6 28.29 4.28 7.99
C GLY A 6 28.78 5.68 8.40
N GLY A 7 28.11 6.75 7.97
CA GLY A 7 28.57 8.14 8.18
C GLY A 7 29.68 8.59 7.23
N VAL A 8 30.02 7.80 6.21
CA VAL A 8 31.03 8.12 5.19
C VAL A 8 30.37 8.80 3.99
N TYR A 9 31.00 9.88 3.53
CA TYR A 9 30.51 10.69 2.41
C TYR A 9 31.59 10.84 1.33
N GLY A 10 31.19 10.60 0.08
CA GLY A 10 32.00 10.90 -1.09
C GLY A 10 31.76 12.33 -1.59
N MET A 11 32.83 13.02 -1.97
CA MET A 11 32.72 14.27 -2.71
C MET A 11 32.50 13.96 -4.19
N ALA A 12 31.42 14.50 -4.76
CA ALA A 12 31.03 14.27 -6.15
C ALA A 12 30.49 15.55 -6.78
N ARG A 13 30.57 15.62 -8.10
CA ARG A 13 29.97 16.68 -8.93
C ARG A 13 28.93 16.06 -9.84
N THR A 14 27.72 16.61 -9.85
CA THR A 14 26.64 16.18 -10.75
C THR A 14 26.99 16.58 -12.18
N SER A 15 26.89 15.64 -13.12
CA SER A 15 27.19 15.86 -14.54
C SER A 15 26.06 16.61 -15.27
N ASP A 16 24.81 16.20 -15.09
CA ASP A 16 23.62 16.85 -15.64
C ASP A 16 22.50 16.86 -14.59
N PRO A 17 22.12 18.03 -14.04
CA PRO A 17 21.07 18.13 -13.02
C PRO A 17 19.65 18.06 -13.59
N THR A 18 19.48 18.07 -14.92
CA THR A 18 18.15 18.08 -15.57
C THR A 18 17.63 16.68 -15.84
N LYS A 19 18.47 15.66 -15.67
CA LYS A 19 18.17 14.27 -16.00
C LYS A 19 18.29 13.36 -14.80
N ILE A 20 17.40 12.38 -14.75
CA ILE A 20 17.29 11.40 -13.69
C ILE A 20 17.21 10.00 -14.33
N LEU A 21 17.98 9.07 -13.78
CA LEU A 21 17.86 7.65 -14.08
C LEU A 21 16.79 7.05 -13.16
N LEU A 22 15.73 6.53 -13.75
CA LEU A 22 14.59 5.98 -13.02
C LEU A 22 14.38 4.51 -13.37
N ASP A 23 14.32 3.66 -12.34
CA ASP A 23 13.93 2.26 -12.49
C ASP A 23 12.42 2.17 -12.77
N VAL A 24 12.07 1.58 -13.92
CA VAL A 24 10.70 1.36 -14.36
C VAL A 24 10.17 -0.04 -14.05
N GLY A 25 11.00 -0.89 -13.43
CA GLY A 25 10.71 -2.27 -13.05
C GLY A 25 11.50 -3.28 -13.86
N THR A 26 11.54 -4.53 -13.40
CA THR A 26 12.20 -5.66 -14.08
C THR A 26 13.69 -5.41 -14.41
N GLY A 27 14.36 -4.54 -13.64
CA GLY A 27 15.76 -4.17 -13.87
C GLY A 27 15.97 -3.20 -15.04
N ILE A 28 14.90 -2.60 -15.57
CA ILE A 28 14.98 -1.63 -16.66
C ILE A 28 15.08 -0.22 -16.06
N VAL A 29 16.15 0.48 -16.40
CA VAL A 29 16.39 1.87 -15.99
C VAL A 29 16.33 2.77 -17.22
N VAL A 30 15.58 3.87 -17.13
CA VAL A 30 15.44 4.84 -18.22
C VAL A 30 15.90 6.22 -17.76
N GLU A 31 16.49 6.97 -18.68
CA GLU A 31 16.82 8.38 -18.47
C GLU A 31 15.59 9.24 -18.78
N LYS A 32 15.21 10.12 -17.86
CA LYS A 32 14.07 11.04 -17.98
C LYS A 32 14.45 12.43 -17.48
N THR A 33 13.69 13.44 -17.90
CA THR A 33 13.76 14.77 -17.26
C THR A 33 13.22 14.70 -15.84
N VAL A 34 13.45 15.75 -15.06
CA VAL A 34 12.87 15.91 -13.72
C VAL A 34 11.34 15.81 -13.78
N GLU A 35 10.70 16.52 -14.72
CA GLU A 35 9.24 16.56 -14.87
C GLU A 35 8.68 15.19 -15.25
N GLY A 36 9.27 14.53 -16.24
CA GLY A 36 8.82 13.19 -16.65
C GLY A 36 9.05 12.11 -15.59
N SER A 37 10.01 12.33 -14.69
CA SER A 37 10.23 11.47 -13.53
C SER A 37 9.17 11.71 -12.45
N LEU A 38 8.84 12.97 -12.17
CA LEU A 38 7.78 13.34 -11.24
C LEU A 38 6.41 12.81 -11.69
N GLU A 39 6.09 12.92 -12.98
CA GLU A 39 4.84 12.38 -13.53
C GLU A 39 4.72 10.87 -13.26
N LEU A 40 5.79 10.10 -13.51
CA LEU A 40 5.78 8.67 -13.26
C LEU A 40 5.66 8.31 -11.78
N ILE A 41 6.36 9.06 -10.91
CA ILE A 41 6.29 8.86 -9.45
C ILE A 41 4.87 9.17 -8.95
N ASN A 42 4.26 10.27 -9.40
CA ASN A 42 2.89 10.64 -9.03
C ASN A 42 1.88 9.59 -9.49
N LYS A 43 2.03 9.06 -10.71
CA LYS A 43 1.19 7.96 -11.19
C LYS A 43 1.30 6.72 -10.30
N ARG A 44 2.52 6.34 -9.90
CA ARG A 44 2.73 5.22 -8.96
C ARG A 44 2.08 5.49 -7.60
N LEU A 45 2.13 6.73 -7.11
CA LEU A 45 1.47 7.12 -5.88
C LEU A 45 -0.06 6.96 -5.98
N GLU A 46 -0.68 7.48 -7.05
CA GLU A 46 -2.11 7.32 -7.29
C GLU A 46 -2.54 5.85 -7.36
N ASP A 47 -1.76 5.00 -8.03
CA ASP A 47 -2.04 3.57 -8.14
C ASP A 47 -1.97 2.88 -6.76
N LEU A 48 -0.98 3.25 -5.94
CA LEU A 48 -0.87 2.76 -4.55
C LEU A 48 -2.02 3.24 -3.67
N GLU A 49 -2.47 4.48 -3.82
CA GLU A 49 -3.63 5.02 -3.09
C GLU A 49 -4.92 4.29 -3.45
N LYS A 50 -5.15 4.02 -4.74
CA LYS A 50 -6.30 3.21 -5.20
C LYS A 50 -6.24 1.79 -4.66
N ALA A 51 -5.07 1.16 -4.68
CA ALA A 51 -4.88 -0.17 -4.12
C ALA A 51 -5.16 -0.19 -2.61
N ARG A 52 -4.66 0.79 -1.87
CA ARG A 52 -4.95 0.96 -0.44
C ARG A 52 -6.44 1.13 -0.17
N ALA A 53 -7.13 2.01 -0.89
CA ALA A 53 -8.56 2.23 -0.72
C ALA A 53 -9.39 0.96 -0.99
N SER A 54 -8.99 0.17 -2.00
CA SER A 54 -9.61 -1.14 -2.27
C SER A 54 -9.44 -2.11 -1.10
N LEU A 55 -8.23 -2.20 -0.53
CA LEU A 55 -7.95 -3.05 0.62
C LEU A 55 -8.74 -2.63 1.86
N GLU A 56 -8.86 -1.32 2.12
CA GLU A 56 -9.67 -0.78 3.23
C GLU A 56 -11.16 -1.14 3.06
N SER A 57 -11.70 -1.04 1.84
CA SER A 57 -13.07 -1.46 1.54
C SER A 57 -13.27 -2.96 1.75
N GLN A 58 -12.34 -3.80 1.29
CA GLN A 58 -12.38 -5.25 1.49
C GLN A 58 -12.34 -5.61 2.98
N LEU A 59 -11.48 -4.94 3.77
CA LEU A 59 -11.40 -5.14 5.21
C LEU A 59 -12.73 -4.80 5.90
N SER A 60 -13.32 -3.65 5.58
CA SER A 60 -14.63 -3.23 6.13
C SER A 60 -15.74 -4.25 5.82
N ASN A 61 -15.75 -4.80 4.60
CA ASN A 61 -16.69 -5.85 4.21
C ASN A 61 -16.50 -7.14 5.03
N ILE A 62 -15.24 -7.52 5.30
CA ILE A 62 -14.92 -8.70 6.12
C ILE A 62 -15.39 -8.50 7.56
N LEU A 63 -15.09 -7.34 8.17
CA LEU A 63 -15.52 -7.02 9.53
C LEU A 63 -17.04 -7.04 9.67
N THR A 64 -17.75 -6.44 8.72
CA THR A 64 -19.23 -6.46 8.70
C THR A 64 -19.78 -7.89 8.62
N ARG A 65 -19.15 -8.77 7.83
CA ARG A 65 -19.55 -10.19 7.74
C ARG A 65 -19.27 -10.94 9.05
N LEU A 66 -18.14 -10.65 9.71
CA LEU A 66 -17.80 -11.25 11.00
C LEU A 66 -18.83 -10.88 12.07
N ASP A 67 -19.22 -9.60 12.15
CA ASP A 67 -20.22 -9.15 13.13
C ASP A 67 -21.59 -9.80 12.91
N ARG A 68 -22.04 -9.89 11.66
CA ARG A 68 -23.28 -10.61 11.31
C ARG A 68 -23.23 -12.08 11.71
N SER A 69 -22.10 -12.75 11.48
CA SER A 69 -21.91 -14.15 11.87
C SER A 69 -21.95 -14.32 13.38
N ARG A 70 -21.32 -13.42 14.15
CA ARG A 70 -21.38 -13.41 15.62
C ARG A 70 -22.80 -13.22 16.14
N GLY A 71 -23.57 -12.29 15.55
CA GLY A 71 -24.98 -12.07 15.89
C GLY A 71 -25.82 -13.34 15.72
N LYS A 72 -25.73 -13.96 14.53
CA LYS A 72 -26.46 -15.22 14.25
C LYS A 72 -26.11 -16.35 15.21
N LEU A 73 -24.83 -16.49 15.59
CA LEU A 73 -24.38 -17.48 16.58
C LEU A 73 -24.96 -17.21 17.97
N SER A 74 -25.01 -15.94 18.38
CA SER A 74 -25.62 -15.52 19.65
C SER A 74 -27.12 -15.83 19.69
N ASP A 75 -27.84 -15.52 18.61
CA ASP A 75 -29.27 -15.79 18.48
C ASP A 75 -29.54 -17.30 18.58
N LEU A 76 -28.79 -18.11 17.81
CA LEU A 76 -28.93 -19.57 17.81
C LEU A 76 -28.64 -20.18 19.18
N SER A 77 -27.59 -19.72 19.87
CA SER A 77 -27.27 -20.14 21.24
C SER A 77 -28.37 -19.78 22.23
N SER A 78 -29.03 -18.63 22.06
CA SER A 78 -30.12 -18.19 22.94
C SER A 78 -31.37 -19.04 22.74
N SER A 79 -31.77 -19.29 21.49
CA SER A 79 -32.90 -20.16 21.16
C SER A 79 -32.68 -21.63 21.58
N ALA A 80 -31.44 -22.14 21.48
CA ALA A 80 -31.10 -23.48 21.96
C ALA A 80 -31.26 -23.63 23.48
N LYS A 81 -30.95 -22.58 24.26
CA LYS A 81 -31.10 -22.57 25.73
C LYS A 81 -32.56 -22.49 26.19
N GLU A 82 -33.43 -21.83 25.42
CA GLU A 82 -34.88 -21.80 25.68
C GLU A 82 -35.56 -23.14 25.37
N THR A 83 -35.11 -23.83 24.33
CA THR A 83 -35.70 -25.12 23.92
C THR A 83 -35.36 -26.26 24.89
N GLY A 84 -34.20 -26.22 25.56
CA GLY A 84 -33.80 -27.21 26.57
C GLY A 84 -34.38 -26.99 27.98
N ARG A 85 -35.20 -25.96 28.19
CA ARG A 85 -35.86 -25.65 29.48
C ARG A 85 -37.36 -26.01 29.52
N LYS A 86 -37.90 -26.60 28.45
CA LYS A 86 -39.23 -27.22 28.43
C LYS A 86 -39.10 -28.73 28.46
#